data_AF-A0A950I4C4-F1
#
_entry.id   AF-A0A950I4C4-F1
#
_cell.length_a   1.000
_cell.length_b   1.000
_cell.length_c   1.000
_cell.angle_alpha   90.00
_cell.angle_beta   90.00
_cell.angle_gamma   90.00
#
_symmetry.space_group_name_H-M   'P 1'
#
loop_
_entity.id
_entity.type
_entity.pdbx_description
1 polymer ?
#
loop_
_entity_poly.entity_id
_entity_poly.type
_entity_poly.pdbx_seq_one_letter_code
_entity_poly.pdbx_strand_id
1 'polypeptide(L)'
;MPWNGSGIFQRLFSWAQDALNNVNIQGARMDQDTNDIVAGLNNCLKRDGQGMPTTAINWNGQRLYNIATPTVAADTANKAYVDTANAVQAKNMEGYQINALGAPSSATDAATKGYVDSTVVSTSLPGL
;
A
#
# COMPACT_ATOMS: atom_id res chain seq x y z
N MET A 1 -12.01 20.43 21.97
CA MET A 1 -10.79 20.21 21.17
C MET A 1 -10.86 18.78 20.69
N PRO A 2 -10.85 18.54 19.37
CA PRO A 2 -10.97 17.21 18.81
C PRO A 2 -9.65 16.46 18.98
N TRP A 3 -9.71 15.19 19.40
CA TRP A 3 -8.63 14.19 19.46
C TRP A 3 -7.33 14.63 20.17
N ASN A 4 -6.92 13.90 21.23
CA ASN A 4 -5.74 14.23 22.07
C ASN A 4 -4.35 14.04 21.41
N GLY A 5 -4.25 14.11 20.07
CA GLY A 5 -3.03 13.80 19.31
C GLY A 5 -2.70 12.31 19.18
N SER A 6 -3.31 11.45 20.01
CA SER A 6 -3.17 9.99 19.96
C SER A 6 -4.43 9.28 19.45
N GLY A 7 -5.37 10.02 18.86
CA GLY A 7 -6.61 9.44 18.33
C GLY A 7 -7.61 9.02 19.41
N ILE A 8 -7.55 9.59 20.62
CA ILE A 8 -8.61 9.45 21.63
C ILE A 8 -9.46 10.72 21.67
N PHE A 9 -10.76 10.57 21.45
CA PHE A 9 -11.72 11.65 21.59
C PHE A 9 -12.04 11.87 23.07
N GLN A 10 -12.01 13.12 23.52
CA GLN A 10 -12.38 13.51 24.87
C GLN A 10 -13.48 14.57 24.78
N ARG A 11 -14.57 14.35 25.52
CA ARG A 11 -15.65 15.33 25.65
C ARG A 11 -15.17 16.56 26.41
N LEU A 12 -15.77 17.70 26.12
CA LEU A 12 -15.45 18.96 26.78
C LEU A 12 -15.94 18.95 28.24
N PHE A 13 -17.10 18.34 28.49
CA PHE A 13 -17.69 18.23 29.82
C PHE A 13 -18.00 16.79 30.22
N SER A 14 -17.92 16.52 31.53
CA SER A 14 -18.29 15.25 32.14
C SER A 14 -19.52 15.43 33.02
N TRP A 15 -20.59 14.71 32.71
CA TRP A 15 -21.83 14.79 33.50
C TRP A 15 -21.65 14.27 34.93
N ALA A 16 -20.75 13.31 35.14
CA ALA A 16 -20.42 12.83 36.48
C ALA A 16 -19.71 13.90 37.30
N GLN A 17 -18.79 14.65 36.67
CA GLN A 17 -18.10 15.76 37.33
C GLN A 17 -19.06 16.92 37.58
N ASP A 18 -19.95 17.21 36.64
CA ASP A 18 -20.98 18.25 36.79
C ASP A 18 -21.92 17.90 37.95
N ALA A 19 -22.31 16.62 38.10
CA ALA A 19 -23.11 16.16 39.24
C ALA A 19 -22.38 16.35 40.59
N LEU A 20 -21.09 15.97 40.68
CA LEU A 20 -20.28 16.21 41.89
C LEU A 20 -20.14 17.70 42.23
N ASN A 21 -20.06 18.52 41.20
CA ASN A 21 -19.90 19.97 41.32
C ASN A 21 -21.24 20.72 41.47
N ASN A 22 -22.38 20.01 41.56
CA ASN A 22 -23.72 20.59 41.58
C ASN A 22 -23.99 21.55 40.41
N VAL A 23 -23.44 21.25 39.24
CA VAL A 23 -23.69 21.99 38.00
C VAL A 23 -24.94 21.45 37.34
N ASN A 24 -25.97 22.29 37.26
CA ASN A 24 -27.19 21.96 36.53
C ASN A 24 -26.91 21.83 35.03
N ILE A 25 -27.76 21.08 34.33
CA ILE A 25 -27.72 20.99 32.86
C ILE A 25 -28.01 22.37 32.26
N GLN A 26 -27.06 22.87 31.47
CA GLN A 26 -27.17 24.17 30.80
C GLN A 26 -27.12 23.97 29.29
N GLY A 27 -28.07 24.55 28.56
CA GLY A 27 -28.14 24.45 27.09
C GLY A 27 -26.83 24.87 26.42
N ALA A 28 -26.25 25.99 26.83
CA ALA A 28 -24.98 26.47 26.29
C ALA A 28 -23.81 25.47 26.47
N ARG A 29 -23.78 24.72 27.58
CA ARG A 29 -22.74 23.71 27.82
C ARG A 29 -22.99 22.45 26.99
N MET A 30 -24.25 22.05 26.85
CA MET A 30 -24.65 20.92 26.01
C MET A 30 -24.35 21.21 24.54
N ASP A 31 -24.60 22.43 24.08
CA ASP A 31 -24.27 22.87 22.72
C ASP A 31 -22.77 22.84 22.48
N GLN A 32 -21.96 23.36 23.42
CA GLN A 32 -20.50 23.31 23.30
C GLN A 32 -19.97 21.86 23.23
N ASP A 33 -20.44 20.97 24.10
CA ASP A 33 -20.03 19.56 24.10
C ASP A 33 -20.46 18.84 22.82
N THR A 34 -21.69 19.10 22.34
CA THR A 34 -22.21 18.50 21.10
C THR A 34 -21.49 19.04 19.88
N ASN A 35 -21.19 20.33 19.82
CA ASN A 35 -20.39 20.92 18.75
C ASN A 35 -18.98 20.30 18.68
N ASP A 36 -18.36 20.01 19.83
CA ASP A 36 -17.06 19.33 19.89
C ASP A 36 -17.15 17.87 19.39
N ILE A 37 -18.23 17.15 19.74
CA ILE A 37 -18.51 15.80 19.22
C ILE A 37 -18.70 15.83 17.70
N VAL A 38 -19.49 16.77 17.18
CA VAL A 38 -19.72 16.94 15.73
C VAL A 38 -18.39 17.22 15.02
N ALA A 39 -17.55 18.09 15.56
CA ALA A 39 -16.22 18.33 15.01
C ALA A 39 -15.34 17.07 15.04
N GLY A 40 -15.37 16.30 16.13
CA GLY A 40 -14.63 15.04 16.26
C GLY A 40 -15.05 14.00 15.21
N LEU A 41 -16.35 13.81 15.02
CA LEU A 41 -16.92 12.88 14.04
C LEU A 41 -16.61 13.30 12.59
N ASN A 42 -16.61 14.60 12.29
CA ASN A 42 -16.24 15.10 10.97
C ASN A 42 -14.77 14.86 10.60
N ASN A 43 -13.91 14.67 11.60
CA ASN A 43 -12.51 14.32 11.39
C ASN A 43 -12.27 12.81 11.25
N CYS A 44 -13.28 11.96 11.44
CA CYS A 44 -13.17 10.51 11.24
C CYS A 44 -13.37 10.10 9.78
N LEU A 45 -12.74 8.99 9.40
CA LEU A 45 -13.14 8.24 8.21
C LEU A 45 -14.49 7.54 8.45
N LYS A 46 -15.40 7.61 7.47
CA LYS A 46 -16.71 6.98 7.55
C LYS A 46 -16.74 5.70 6.73
N ARG A 47 -17.39 4.67 7.26
CA ARG A 47 -17.48 3.32 6.64
C ARG A 47 -18.21 3.31 5.30
N ASP A 48 -19.05 4.30 5.05
CA ASP A 48 -19.78 4.51 3.80
C ASP A 48 -18.98 5.31 2.76
N GLY A 49 -17.73 5.67 3.06
CA GLY A 49 -16.84 6.39 2.16
C GLY A 49 -17.04 7.91 2.12
N GLN A 50 -17.99 8.48 2.88
CA GLN A 50 -18.23 9.92 2.87
C GLN A 50 -17.20 10.72 3.69
N GLY A 51 -16.56 10.07 4.67
CA GLY A 51 -15.44 10.63 5.40
C GLY A 51 -14.15 10.22 4.70
N MET A 52 -13.58 11.14 3.92
CA MET A 52 -12.39 10.89 3.10
C MET A 52 -11.12 11.42 3.79
N PRO A 53 -9.96 10.77 3.60
CA PRO A 53 -8.69 11.34 4.02
C PRO A 53 -8.44 12.67 3.30
N THR A 54 -8.13 13.72 4.05
CA THR A 54 -7.70 15.03 3.50
C THR A 54 -6.18 15.16 3.42
N THR A 55 -5.46 14.23 4.06
CA THR A 55 -4.00 14.12 4.07
C THR A 55 -3.59 12.64 4.04
N ALA A 56 -2.29 12.36 3.90
CA ALA A 56 -1.77 10.99 3.94
C ALA A 56 -1.99 10.36 5.32
N ILE A 57 -2.42 9.08 5.34
CA ILE A 57 -2.65 8.31 6.56
C ILE A 57 -1.43 7.44 6.86
N ASN A 58 -0.89 7.61 8.06
CA ASN A 58 0.10 6.68 8.61
C ASN A 58 -0.62 5.47 9.24
N TRP A 59 -0.41 4.29 8.68
CA TRP A 59 -1.00 3.04 9.17
C TRP A 59 -0.24 2.39 10.33
N ASN A 60 0.78 3.06 10.88
CA ASN A 60 1.56 2.60 12.04
C ASN A 60 2.10 1.16 11.90
N GLY A 61 2.61 0.83 10.70
CA GLY A 61 3.11 -0.51 10.36
C GLY A 61 2.05 -1.62 10.36
N GLN A 62 0.78 -1.28 10.49
CA GLN A 62 -0.31 -2.25 10.50
C GLN A 62 -0.65 -2.70 9.07
N ARG A 63 -1.23 -3.90 8.99
CA ARG A 63 -1.65 -4.48 7.72
C ARG A 63 -2.96 -3.86 7.25
N LEU A 64 -3.04 -3.57 5.95
CA LEU A 64 -4.30 -3.46 5.23
C LEU A 64 -4.64 -4.84 4.64
N TYR A 65 -5.82 -5.37 4.98
CA TYR A 65 -6.27 -6.70 4.54
C TYR A 65 -7.59 -6.60 3.79
N ASN A 66 -7.95 -7.67 3.08
CA ASN A 66 -9.13 -7.71 2.21
C ASN A 66 -9.15 -6.61 1.13
N ILE A 67 -7.98 -6.32 0.55
CA ILE A 67 -7.82 -5.39 -0.56
C ILE A 67 -7.98 -6.16 -1.87
N ALA A 68 -8.94 -5.76 -2.70
CA ALA A 68 -9.19 -6.37 -4.00
C ALA A 68 -8.00 -6.23 -4.95
N THR A 69 -7.97 -7.05 -6.01
CA THR A 69 -6.98 -6.90 -7.08
C THR A 69 -7.18 -5.54 -7.76
N PRO A 70 -6.11 -4.75 -7.98
CA PRO A 70 -6.23 -3.45 -8.64
C PRO A 70 -6.74 -3.62 -10.07
N THR A 71 -7.59 -2.69 -10.50
CA THR A 71 -8.19 -2.64 -11.85
C THR A 71 -7.81 -1.39 -12.62
N VAL A 72 -7.44 -0.31 -11.90
CA VAL A 72 -6.94 0.94 -12.48
C VAL A 72 -5.60 1.35 -11.85
N ALA A 73 -4.87 2.24 -12.52
CA ALA A 73 -3.52 2.64 -12.10
C ALA A 73 -3.44 3.31 -10.72
N ALA A 74 -4.53 3.87 -10.22
CA ALA A 74 -4.59 4.55 -8.93
C ALA A 74 -4.99 3.63 -7.76
N ASP A 75 -5.31 2.36 -8.02
CA ASP A 75 -5.73 1.41 -6.98
C ASP A 75 -4.54 1.02 -6.08
N THR A 76 -4.85 0.71 -4.81
CA THR A 76 -3.88 0.08 -3.93
C THR A 76 -3.63 -1.36 -4.40
N ALA A 77 -2.36 -1.68 -4.72
CA ALA A 77 -1.99 -3.03 -5.11
C ALA A 77 -1.89 -3.95 -3.88
N ASN A 78 -2.60 -5.08 -3.91
CA ASN A 78 -2.41 -6.14 -2.92
C ASN A 78 -1.13 -6.96 -3.23
N LYS A 79 -0.59 -7.66 -2.22
CA LYS A 79 0.69 -8.38 -2.36
C LYS A 79 0.63 -9.47 -3.44
N ALA A 80 -0.48 -10.20 -3.54
CA ALA A 80 -0.64 -11.27 -4.53
C ALA A 80 -0.55 -10.76 -5.97
N TYR A 81 -1.15 -9.59 -6.25
CA TYR A 81 -1.02 -8.91 -7.54
C TYR A 81 0.43 -8.56 -7.86
N VAL A 82 1.16 -7.96 -6.90
CA VAL A 82 2.58 -7.59 -7.08
C VAL A 82 3.45 -8.83 -7.30
N ASP A 83 3.27 -9.87 -6.49
CA ASP A 83 4.03 -11.13 -6.62
C ASP A 83 3.77 -11.81 -7.97
N THR A 84 2.53 -11.77 -8.48
CA THR A 84 2.17 -12.35 -9.79
C THR A 84 2.74 -11.52 -10.96
N ALA A 85 2.71 -10.20 -10.86
CA ALA A 85 3.30 -9.31 -11.87
C ALA A 85 4.84 -9.44 -11.92
N ASN A 86 5.46 -9.68 -10.76
CA ASN A 86 6.91 -9.89 -10.62
C ASN A 86 7.34 -11.35 -10.76
N ALA A 87 6.41 -12.30 -10.85
CA ALA A 87 6.75 -13.70 -11.06
C ALA A 87 7.65 -13.85 -12.30
N VAL A 88 8.54 -14.85 -12.25
CA VAL A 88 9.47 -15.22 -13.33
C VAL A 88 8.66 -15.70 -14.54
N GLN A 89 8.10 -14.76 -15.28
CA GLN A 89 7.55 -14.98 -16.60
C GLN A 89 8.63 -14.65 -17.62
N ALA A 90 8.55 -15.28 -18.79
CA ALA A 90 9.34 -14.88 -19.95
C ALA A 90 9.23 -13.35 -20.12
N LYS A 91 10.32 -12.63 -19.84
CA LYS A 91 10.36 -11.18 -20.01
C LYS A 91 10.63 -10.91 -21.49
N ASN A 92 9.71 -10.22 -22.16
CA ASN A 92 10.05 -9.61 -23.42
C ASN A 92 11.09 -8.52 -23.14
N MET A 93 12.26 -8.63 -23.78
CA MET A 93 13.31 -7.63 -23.64
C MET A 93 13.09 -6.42 -24.55
N GLU A 94 12.00 -6.36 -25.32
CA GLU A 94 11.67 -5.24 -26.23
C GLU A 94 12.84 -4.87 -27.18
N GLY A 95 13.65 -5.88 -27.54
CA GLY A 95 14.84 -5.71 -28.37
C GLY A 95 16.09 -5.17 -27.66
N TYR A 96 16.04 -4.89 -26.35
CA TYR A 96 17.20 -4.47 -25.58
C TYR A 96 18.24 -5.59 -25.40
N GLN A 97 19.51 -5.19 -25.36
CA GLN A 97 20.63 -6.10 -25.11
C GLN A 97 20.61 -6.60 -23.66
N ILE A 98 20.98 -7.86 -23.46
CA ILE A 98 21.29 -8.43 -22.14
C ILE A 98 22.82 -8.43 -21.98
N ASN A 99 23.34 -7.48 -21.21
CA ASN A 99 24.78 -7.30 -21.01
C ASN A 99 25.30 -8.10 -19.80
N ALA A 100 26.61 -8.34 -19.77
CA ALA A 100 27.31 -9.01 -18.66
C ALA A 100 26.81 -10.43 -18.30
N LEU A 101 26.29 -11.16 -19.30
CA LEU A 101 26.01 -12.58 -19.18
C LEU A 101 27.32 -13.37 -19.00
N GLY A 102 27.36 -14.24 -17.99
CA GLY A 102 28.43 -15.23 -17.81
C GLY A 102 28.35 -16.36 -18.84
N ALA A 103 29.35 -17.23 -18.86
CA ALA A 103 29.25 -18.49 -19.60
C ALA A 103 28.15 -19.37 -18.96
N PRO A 104 27.28 -20.01 -19.76
CA PRO A 104 26.24 -20.88 -19.23
C PRO A 104 26.85 -22.09 -18.53
N SER A 105 26.25 -22.47 -17.40
CA SER A 105 26.66 -23.58 -16.52
C SER A 105 25.59 -24.65 -16.37
N SER A 106 24.32 -24.28 -16.55
CA SER A 106 23.14 -25.15 -16.57
C SER A 106 22.49 -25.12 -17.95
N ALA A 107 21.79 -26.19 -18.32
CA ALA A 107 21.13 -26.32 -19.63
C ALA A 107 20.01 -25.28 -19.88
N THR A 108 19.53 -24.62 -18.82
CA THR A 108 18.49 -23.57 -18.88
C THR A 108 19.07 -22.15 -18.86
N ASP A 109 20.38 -22.00 -18.79
CA ASP A 109 21.02 -20.68 -18.77
C ASP A 109 20.95 -20.04 -20.16
N ALA A 110 20.83 -18.71 -20.19
CA ALA A 110 21.01 -17.96 -21.42
C ALA A 110 22.48 -18.03 -21.86
N ALA A 111 22.73 -18.39 -23.13
CA ALA A 111 24.07 -18.46 -23.69
C ALA A 111 24.47 -17.13 -24.38
N THR A 112 25.71 -16.71 -24.20
CA THR A 112 26.27 -15.60 -24.98
C THR A 112 26.58 -16.08 -26.41
N LYS A 113 26.52 -15.17 -27.40
CA LYS A 113 26.91 -15.50 -28.79
C LYS A 113 28.33 -16.08 -28.84
N GLY A 114 29.27 -15.50 -28.10
CA GLY A 114 30.65 -15.98 -28.04
C GLY A 114 30.77 -17.42 -27.54
N TYR A 115 29.99 -17.80 -26.51
CA TYR A 115 29.94 -19.18 -26.03
C TYR A 115 29.40 -20.13 -27.11
N VAL A 116 28.29 -19.77 -27.76
CA VAL A 116 27.70 -20.58 -28.84
C VAL A 116 28.68 -20.73 -30.01
N ASP A 117 29.28 -19.64 -30.48
CA ASP A 117 30.24 -19.68 -31.60
C ASP A 117 31.46 -20.56 -31.30
N SER A 118 31.94 -20.58 -30.04
CA SER A 118 33.08 -21.42 -29.64
C SER A 118 32.77 -22.90 -29.47
N THR A 119 31.50 -23.24 -29.17
CA THR A 119 31.06 -24.62 -28.88
C THR A 119 30.47 -25.28 -30.11
N VAL A 120 29.74 -24.51 -30.92
CA VAL A 120 29.33 -24.89 -32.28
C VAL A 120 30.54 -24.71 -33.18
N VAL A 121 31.48 -25.65 -33.08
CA VAL A 121 32.54 -25.81 -34.09
C VAL A 121 31.85 -25.86 -35.45
N SER A 122 32.24 -24.96 -36.35
CA SER A 122 31.82 -24.96 -37.75
C SER A 122 32.04 -26.37 -38.32
N THR A 123 30.97 -27.15 -38.40
CA THR A 123 30.95 -28.38 -39.19
C THR A 123 30.89 -27.99 -40.66
N SER A 124 31.91 -27.29 -41.15
CA SER A 124 32.27 -27.47 -42.55
C SER A 124 32.70 -28.93 -42.64
N LEU A 125 31.79 -29.79 -43.13
CA LEU A 125 32.12 -31.15 -43.53
C LEU A 125 33.41 -31.07 -44.35
N PRO A 126 34.52 -31.67 -43.90
CA PRO A 126 35.73 -31.70 -44.70
C PRO A 126 35.45 -32.60 -45.91
N GLY A 127 35.25 -31.97 -47.07
CA GLY A 127 35.18 -32.62 -48.37
C GLY A 127 33.83 -33.29 -48.70
N LEU A 128 32.95 -32.52 -49.34
CA LEU A 128 32.06 -32.98 -50.42
C LEU A 128 32.07 -31.93 -51.51
#